data_AF-A0A2S8FMD8-F1
#
_entry.id   AF-A0A2S8FMD8-F1
#
_cell.length_a   1.000
_cell.length_b   1.000
_cell.length_c   1.000
_cell.angle_alpha   90.00
_cell.angle_beta   90.00
_cell.angle_gamma   90.00
#
_symmetry.space_group_name_H-M   'P 1'
#
loop_
_entity.id
_entity.type
_entity.pdbx_description
1 polymer ?
#
loop_
_entity_poly.entity_id
_entity_poly.type
_entity_poly.pdbx_seq_one_letter_code
_entity_poly.pdbx_strand_id
1 'polypeptide(L)'
;MVINADLVFVARLVKIGDAQKVEGRDVYSTTIDVEQNLKREIFNDDPYDRVQADISRDLSVLNDWLEHSSRLLILYDQNSPYQTNVIELVPGKMEVMQADFSLLREPDEVIRAIKEALKHWSPAIRRIHTFGLYVPRNRIVGTQWEKYHGLILNVPVNQELEERAIEFTRSENYLEREQGVRALRYFKSDENIARLKAFLEDSGWAYLQHAEQNNGIEVRFYGIREAAYNTLKYWGVDAQKPVTREEVRLPAGDDPVK
;
A
#
# COMPACT_ATOMS: atom_id res chain seq x y z
N MET A 1 -1.55 1.54 -8.66
CA MET A 1 -0.97 2.69 -7.92
C MET A 1 -2.10 3.43 -7.24
N VAL A 2 -1.91 3.85 -5.99
CA VAL A 2 -2.89 4.66 -5.26
C VAL A 2 -2.52 6.13 -5.40
N ILE A 3 -3.51 6.98 -5.66
CA ILE A 3 -3.34 8.43 -5.71
C ILE A 3 -4.28 9.05 -4.67
N ASN A 4 -3.83 9.06 -3.42
CA ASN A 4 -4.51 9.72 -2.31
C ASN A 4 -3.92 11.12 -2.10
N ALA A 5 -4.22 12.02 -3.04
CA ALA A 5 -3.78 13.41 -3.03
C ALA A 5 -4.93 14.32 -3.48
N ASP A 6 -4.93 15.57 -3.01
CA ASP A 6 -5.92 16.56 -3.43
C ASP A 6 -5.56 17.13 -4.79
N LEU A 7 -4.28 17.44 -4.96
CA LEU A 7 -3.70 17.92 -6.22
C LEU A 7 -2.59 16.98 -6.68
N VAL A 8 -2.47 16.83 -7.99
CA VAL A 8 -1.37 16.09 -8.61
C VAL A 8 -0.88 16.88 -9.80
N PHE A 9 0.42 17.14 -9.84
CA PHE A 9 1.02 17.91 -10.92
C PHE A 9 2.42 17.39 -11.28
N VAL A 10 2.81 17.68 -12.50
CA VAL A 10 4.20 17.67 -12.95
C VAL A 10 4.71 19.10 -12.89
N ALA A 11 5.82 19.33 -12.19
CA ALA A 11 6.32 20.66 -11.88
C ALA A 11 7.85 20.68 -11.77
N ARG A 12 8.42 21.87 -11.60
CA ARG A 12 9.83 22.08 -11.28
C ARG A 12 9.97 22.91 -10.02
N LEU A 13 11.00 22.60 -9.21
CA LEU A 13 11.36 23.42 -8.07
C LEU A 13 12.06 24.69 -8.55
N VAL A 14 11.59 25.87 -8.10
CA VAL A 14 12.16 27.17 -8.50
C VAL A 14 12.65 28.01 -7.33
N LYS A 15 12.22 27.68 -6.10
CA LYS A 15 12.69 28.34 -4.89
C LYS A 15 12.59 27.41 -3.69
N ILE A 16 13.62 27.44 -2.86
CA ILE A 16 13.63 26.84 -1.53
C ILE A 16 13.57 28.00 -0.52
N GLY A 17 12.55 28.00 0.32
CA GLY A 17 12.39 28.96 1.41
C GLY A 17 12.99 28.44 2.72
N ASP A 18 12.55 29.03 3.82
CA ASP A 18 13.04 28.68 5.15
C ASP A 18 12.61 27.26 5.57
N ALA A 19 13.45 26.65 6.39
CA ALA A 19 13.18 25.37 7.03
C ALA A 19 12.34 25.57 8.30
N GLN A 20 11.38 24.67 8.51
CA GLN A 20 10.67 24.50 9.78
C GLN A 20 10.83 23.06 10.28
N LYS A 21 10.89 22.89 11.61
CA LYS A 21 10.92 21.56 12.23
C LYS A 21 9.49 21.07 12.46
N VAL A 22 9.11 19.98 11.80
CA VAL A 22 7.81 19.30 11.98
C VAL A 22 8.10 17.85 12.34
N GLU A 23 7.62 17.41 13.51
CA GLU A 23 7.83 16.03 14.00
C GLU A 23 9.31 15.59 13.96
N GLY A 24 10.24 16.52 14.25
CA GLY A 24 11.68 16.27 14.26
C GLY A 24 12.35 16.25 12.88
N ARG A 25 11.60 16.47 11.79
CA ARG A 25 12.12 16.54 10.42
C ARG A 25 12.17 17.97 9.94
N ASP A 26 13.14 18.27 9.08
CA ASP A 26 13.14 19.53 8.34
C ASP A 26 12.10 19.47 7.22
N VAL A 27 11.31 20.53 7.13
CA VAL A 27 10.34 20.76 6.07
C VAL A 27 10.60 22.13 5.50
N TYR A 28 10.78 22.21 4.18
CA TYR A 28 11.08 23.46 3.51
C TYR A 28 9.85 23.98 2.80
N SER A 29 9.54 25.25 3.01
CA SER A 29 8.52 25.93 2.20
C SER A 29 9.10 26.20 0.82
N THR A 30 8.68 25.44 -0.18
CA THR A 30 9.18 25.54 -1.56
C THR A 30 8.19 26.22 -2.50
N THR A 31 8.69 26.85 -3.55
CA THR A 31 7.89 27.32 -4.68
C THR A 31 8.18 26.44 -5.88
N ILE A 32 7.13 25.97 -6.53
CA ILE A 32 7.18 25.11 -7.71
C ILE A 32 6.42 25.75 -8.87
N ASP A 33 6.99 25.64 -10.08
CA ASP A 33 6.33 26.03 -11.33
C ASP A 33 5.71 24.79 -11.97
N VAL A 34 4.40 24.85 -12.22
CA VAL A 34 3.60 23.71 -12.67
C VAL A 34 3.65 23.63 -14.20
N GLU A 35 4.16 22.52 -14.72
CA GLU A 35 4.16 22.23 -16.16
C GLU A 35 2.86 21.58 -16.61
N GLN A 36 2.30 20.70 -15.76
CA GLN A 36 1.10 19.94 -16.07
C GLN A 36 0.28 19.66 -14.82
N ASN A 37 -0.98 20.07 -14.87
CA ASN A 37 -1.98 19.73 -13.85
C ASN A 37 -2.62 18.37 -14.20
N LEU A 38 -2.42 17.35 -13.36
CA LEU A 38 -2.98 16.00 -13.53
C LEU A 38 -4.28 15.79 -12.73
N LYS A 39 -4.35 16.34 -11.51
CA LYS A 39 -5.55 16.39 -10.67
C LYS A 39 -5.70 17.79 -10.08
N ARG A 40 -6.91 18.36 -10.16
CA ARG A 40 -7.26 19.72 -9.73
C ARG A 40 -8.43 19.69 -8.75
N GLU A 41 -8.63 20.80 -8.05
CA GLU A 41 -9.85 21.04 -7.28
C GLU A 41 -11.08 21.15 -8.19
N ILE A 42 -12.22 20.69 -7.71
CA ILE A 42 -13.49 20.72 -8.47
C ILE A 42 -13.95 22.15 -8.75
N PHE A 43 -13.70 23.07 -7.81
CA PHE A 43 -14.25 24.43 -7.83
C PHE A 43 -13.26 25.47 -8.38
N ASN A 44 -12.10 25.02 -8.85
CA ASN A 44 -11.09 25.89 -9.44
C ASN A 44 -10.82 25.47 -10.87
N ASP A 45 -11.44 26.18 -11.82
CA ASP A 45 -11.30 25.91 -13.25
C ASP A 45 -9.92 26.33 -13.78
N ASP A 46 -9.29 27.30 -13.11
CA ASP A 46 -8.00 27.82 -13.55
C ASP A 46 -6.87 26.81 -13.23
N PRO A 47 -6.02 26.49 -14.22
CA PRO A 47 -4.84 25.69 -13.97
C PRO A 47 -3.93 26.42 -12.97
N TYR A 48 -3.32 25.66 -12.07
CA TYR A 48 -2.23 26.20 -11.26
C TYR A 48 -1.00 26.35 -12.17
N ASP A 49 -0.45 27.57 -12.21
CA ASP A 49 0.84 27.84 -12.86
C ASP A 49 2.00 27.79 -11.86
N ARG A 50 1.72 28.14 -10.61
CA ARG A 50 2.70 28.18 -9.51
C ARG A 50 2.03 27.80 -8.20
N VAL A 51 2.70 26.98 -7.41
CA VAL A 51 2.21 26.49 -6.12
C VAL A 51 3.30 26.63 -5.06
N GLN A 52 2.90 26.94 -3.84
CA GLN A 52 3.76 26.82 -2.66
C GLN A 52 3.50 25.46 -2.00
N ALA A 53 4.54 24.67 -1.80
CA ALA A 53 4.44 23.34 -1.23
C ALA A 53 5.50 23.12 -0.15
N ASP A 54 5.10 22.50 0.94
CA ASP A 54 6.00 22.10 2.01
C ASP A 54 6.58 20.72 1.69
N ILE A 55 7.89 20.64 1.48
CA ILE A 55 8.57 19.40 1.07
C ILE A 55 9.54 18.97 2.18
N SER A 56 9.37 17.74 2.68
CA SER A 56 10.28 17.11 3.65
C SER A 56 11.31 16.23 2.94
N ARG A 57 12.46 16.82 2.62
CA ARG A 57 13.64 16.19 2.00
C ARG A 57 14.90 16.86 2.52
N ASP A 58 16.02 16.17 2.41
CA ASP A 58 17.33 16.74 2.71
C ASP A 58 17.60 17.95 1.82
N LEU A 59 18.17 19.01 2.38
CA LEU A 59 18.44 20.26 1.65
C LEU A 59 19.33 20.04 0.42
N SER A 60 20.28 19.10 0.50
CA SER A 60 21.13 18.73 -0.64
C SER A 60 20.33 18.18 -1.82
N VAL A 61 19.29 17.37 -1.55
CA VAL A 61 18.39 16.84 -2.58
C VAL A 61 17.55 17.95 -3.19
N LEU A 62 17.04 18.87 -2.37
CA LEU A 62 16.28 20.01 -2.88
C LEU A 62 17.16 20.93 -3.74
N ASN A 63 18.39 21.20 -3.33
CA ASN A 63 19.33 21.98 -4.11
C ASN A 63 19.67 21.29 -5.44
N ASP A 64 19.89 19.96 -5.44
CA ASP A 64 20.12 19.19 -6.67
C ASP A 64 18.94 19.33 -7.64
N TRP A 65 17.70 19.21 -7.16
CA TRP A 65 16.51 19.41 -8.00
C TRP A 65 16.37 20.83 -8.53
N LEU A 66 16.72 21.84 -7.73
CA LEU A 66 16.67 23.24 -8.12
C LEU A 66 17.74 23.56 -9.18
N GLU A 67 18.98 23.14 -8.95
CA GLU A 67 20.13 23.38 -9.84
C GLU A 67 19.95 22.72 -11.21
N HIS A 68 19.43 21.49 -11.24
CA HIS A 68 19.21 20.75 -12.48
C HIS A 68 17.84 21.01 -13.11
N SER A 69 17.00 21.85 -12.49
CA SER A 69 15.62 22.09 -12.94
C SER A 69 14.86 20.76 -13.14
N SER A 70 15.03 19.84 -12.18
CA SER A 70 14.48 18.49 -12.28
C SER A 70 12.96 18.52 -12.44
N ARG A 71 12.46 17.64 -13.30
CA ARG A 71 11.03 17.44 -13.48
C ARG A 71 10.50 16.56 -12.33
N LEU A 72 9.49 17.03 -11.62
CA LEU A 72 8.98 16.41 -10.41
C LEU A 72 7.52 16.02 -10.59
N LEU A 73 7.17 14.81 -10.19
CA LEU A 73 5.79 14.44 -9.91
C LEU A 73 5.51 14.76 -8.45
N ILE A 74 4.48 15.55 -8.20
CA ILE A 74 4.11 15.98 -6.86
C ILE A 74 2.66 15.57 -6.57
N LEU A 75 2.49 14.91 -5.45
CA LEU A 75 1.21 14.50 -4.88
C LEU A 75 1.00 15.32 -3.61
N TYR A 76 0.12 16.31 -3.70
CA TYR A 76 -0.08 17.32 -2.66
C TYR A 76 -1.36 17.04 -1.86
N ASP A 77 -1.23 17.01 -0.54
CA ASP A 77 -2.31 16.84 0.43
C ASP A 77 -2.56 18.16 1.15
N GLN A 78 -3.71 18.78 0.91
CA GLN A 78 -4.09 20.06 1.52
C GLN A 78 -4.33 19.97 3.03
N ASN A 79 -4.75 18.79 3.52
CA ASN A 79 -5.02 18.58 4.95
C ASN A 79 -3.77 18.09 5.70
N SER A 80 -2.71 17.75 4.98
CA SER A 80 -1.43 17.32 5.53
C SER A 80 -0.29 17.82 4.63
N PRO A 81 -0.09 19.15 4.54
CA PRO A 81 0.86 19.75 3.59
C PRO A 81 2.31 19.25 3.81
N TYR A 82 2.65 18.88 5.05
CA TYR A 82 3.95 18.30 5.40
C TYR A 82 4.18 16.87 4.89
N GLN A 83 3.14 16.23 4.32
CA GLN A 83 3.19 14.90 3.71
C GLN A 83 3.20 14.95 2.17
N THR A 84 3.60 16.08 1.58
CA THR A 84 3.76 16.19 0.13
C THR A 84 4.72 15.11 -0.38
N ASN A 85 4.22 14.21 -1.23
CA ASN A 85 5.04 13.17 -1.82
C ASN A 85 5.59 13.67 -3.15
N VAL A 86 6.91 13.57 -3.30
CA VAL A 86 7.64 14.03 -4.48
C VAL A 86 8.45 12.88 -5.05
N ILE A 87 8.30 12.66 -6.35
CA ILE A 87 9.09 11.70 -7.14
C ILE A 87 9.82 12.49 -8.22
N GLU A 88 11.14 12.37 -8.26
CA GLU A 88 11.95 12.92 -9.33
C GLU A 88 11.77 12.09 -10.60
N LEU A 89 11.30 12.73 -11.68
CA LEU A 89 11.00 12.08 -12.95
C LEU A 89 12.24 12.02 -13.85
N VAL A 90 13.27 11.31 -13.39
CA VAL A 90 14.53 11.09 -14.12
C VAL A 90 14.65 9.62 -14.52
N PRO A 91 14.87 9.30 -15.82
CA PRO A 91 15.05 7.93 -16.28
C PRO A 91 16.13 7.19 -15.48
N GLY A 92 15.82 5.97 -15.05
CA GLY A 92 16.74 5.11 -14.29
C GLY A 92 16.94 5.50 -12.81
N LYS A 93 16.46 6.65 -12.34
CA LYS A 93 16.50 7.03 -10.91
C LYS A 93 15.21 6.69 -10.15
N MET A 94 14.11 6.44 -10.86
CA MET A 94 12.82 6.16 -10.23
C MET A 94 12.36 4.72 -10.48
N GLU A 95 11.71 4.17 -9.48
CA GLU A 95 10.99 2.90 -9.57
C GLU A 95 9.61 3.15 -8.94
N VAL A 96 8.53 2.97 -9.72
CA VAL A 96 7.15 3.14 -9.26
C VAL A 96 6.38 1.84 -9.47
N MET A 97 5.93 1.24 -8.36
CA MET A 97 5.20 -0.03 -8.39
C MET A 97 3.70 0.19 -8.62
N GLN A 98 3.15 -0.51 -9.61
CA GLN A 98 1.72 -0.52 -9.89
C GLN A 98 0.99 -1.54 -9.00
N ALA A 99 -0.34 -1.51 -9.03
CA ALA A 99 -1.15 -2.37 -8.16
C ALA A 99 -0.94 -3.85 -8.46
N ASP A 100 -0.63 -4.22 -9.71
CA ASP A 100 -0.28 -5.56 -10.18
C ASP A 100 1.19 -5.97 -9.95
N PHE A 101 1.93 -5.16 -9.19
CA PHE A 101 3.37 -5.32 -8.92
C PHE A 101 4.26 -5.18 -10.16
N SER A 102 3.74 -4.70 -11.29
CA SER A 102 4.59 -4.25 -12.39
C SER A 102 5.34 -2.98 -11.99
N LEU A 103 6.50 -2.77 -12.60
CA LEU A 103 7.40 -1.69 -12.23
C LEU A 103 7.63 -0.73 -13.39
N LEU A 104 7.37 0.54 -13.13
CA LEU A 104 7.60 1.63 -14.07
C LEU A 104 8.91 2.33 -13.73
N ARG A 105 9.75 2.56 -14.73
CA ARG A 105 11.04 3.26 -14.60
C ARG A 105 11.16 4.48 -15.51
N GLU A 106 10.27 4.61 -16.49
CA GLU A 106 10.28 5.70 -17.46
C GLU A 106 9.30 6.82 -17.08
N PRO A 107 9.72 8.11 -17.08
CA PRO A 107 8.89 9.25 -16.68
C PRO A 107 7.51 9.29 -17.32
N ASP A 108 7.46 9.09 -18.63
CA ASP A 108 6.23 9.17 -19.40
C ASP A 108 5.29 8.00 -19.11
N GLU A 109 5.83 6.83 -18.78
CA GLU A 109 5.03 5.67 -18.37
C GLU A 109 4.38 5.89 -17.00
N VAL A 110 5.11 6.50 -16.06
CA VAL A 110 4.58 6.89 -14.76
C VAL A 110 3.47 7.92 -14.93
N ILE A 111 3.70 8.99 -15.71
CA ILE A 111 2.67 10.02 -15.96
C ILE A 111 1.44 9.41 -16.63
N ARG A 112 1.63 8.52 -17.63
CA ARG A 112 0.53 7.81 -18.29
C ARG A 112 -0.26 6.96 -17.29
N ALA A 113 0.42 6.17 -16.46
CA ALA A 113 -0.22 5.35 -15.44
C ALA A 113 -1.03 6.18 -14.42
N ILE A 114 -0.54 7.36 -14.06
CA ILE A 114 -1.26 8.30 -13.19
C ILE A 114 -2.53 8.79 -13.86
N LYS A 115 -2.43 9.21 -15.12
CA LYS A 115 -3.59 9.67 -15.89
C LYS A 115 -4.65 8.58 -16.02
N GLU A 116 -4.26 7.36 -16.36
CA GLU A 116 -5.20 6.23 -16.43
C GLU A 116 -5.84 5.96 -15.05
N ALA A 117 -5.03 5.93 -13.98
CA ALA A 117 -5.56 5.74 -12.64
C ALA A 117 -6.57 6.84 -12.24
N LEU A 118 -6.31 8.10 -12.59
CA LEU A 118 -7.21 9.22 -12.31
C LEU A 118 -8.51 9.18 -13.12
N LYS A 119 -8.55 8.58 -14.31
CA LYS A 119 -9.79 8.43 -15.11
C LYS A 119 -10.84 7.56 -14.43
N HIS A 120 -10.42 6.62 -13.59
CA HIS A 120 -11.33 5.71 -12.90
C HIS A 120 -12.02 6.35 -11.68
N TRP A 121 -11.63 7.56 -11.29
CA TRP A 121 -12.17 8.24 -10.11
C TRP A 121 -12.79 9.57 -10.49
N SER A 122 -13.91 9.90 -9.88
CA SER A 122 -14.46 11.26 -9.99
C SER A 122 -13.42 12.26 -9.47
N PRO A 123 -13.21 13.40 -10.15
CA PRO A 123 -12.36 14.49 -9.65
C PRO A 123 -12.76 14.95 -8.24
N ALA A 124 -14.02 14.72 -7.85
CA ALA A 124 -14.52 15.05 -6.52
C ALA A 124 -13.98 14.16 -5.40
N ILE A 125 -13.46 12.97 -5.75
CA ILE A 125 -12.93 12.02 -4.79
C ILE A 125 -11.50 12.44 -4.42
N ARG A 126 -11.36 13.01 -3.23
CA ARG A 126 -10.05 13.39 -2.68
C ARG A 126 -9.25 12.18 -2.20
N ARG A 127 -9.92 11.23 -1.56
CA ARG A 127 -9.30 10.03 -0.99
C ARG A 127 -10.13 8.80 -1.34
N ILE A 128 -9.43 7.72 -1.66
CA ILE A 128 -10.00 6.39 -1.85
C ILE A 128 -9.57 5.49 -0.71
N HIS A 129 -10.44 4.54 -0.36
CA HIS A 129 -10.05 3.47 0.54
C HIS A 129 -8.94 2.63 -0.09
N THR A 130 -7.99 2.24 0.73
CA THR A 130 -6.84 1.44 0.31
C THR A 130 -6.77 0.15 1.11
N PHE A 131 -6.10 -0.83 0.53
CA PHE A 131 -5.72 -2.09 1.16
C PHE A 131 -4.23 -2.32 0.99
N GLY A 132 -3.56 -2.82 2.05
CA GLY A 132 -2.15 -3.19 1.98
C GLY A 132 -2.00 -4.61 1.49
N LEU A 133 -1.38 -4.80 0.33
CA LEU A 133 -0.99 -6.10 -0.21
C LEU A 133 0.48 -6.37 0.07
N TYR A 134 0.80 -7.59 0.50
CA TYR A 134 2.19 -8.01 0.52
C TYR A 134 2.70 -8.17 -0.90
N VAL A 135 3.86 -7.59 -1.17
CA VAL A 135 4.52 -7.73 -2.46
C VAL A 135 5.31 -9.03 -2.46
N PRO A 136 5.04 -9.97 -3.39
CA PRO A 136 5.79 -11.22 -3.46
C PRO A 136 7.29 -10.97 -3.68
N ARG A 137 8.15 -11.70 -2.97
CA ARG A 137 9.60 -11.46 -3.00
C ARG A 137 10.20 -11.54 -4.41
N ASN A 138 9.73 -12.48 -5.22
CA ASN A 138 10.14 -12.63 -6.62
C ASN A 138 9.80 -11.42 -7.51
N ARG A 139 8.90 -10.54 -7.08
CA ARG A 139 8.56 -9.30 -7.80
C ARG A 139 9.52 -8.14 -7.52
N ILE A 140 10.33 -8.24 -6.46
CA ILE A 140 11.24 -7.17 -6.02
C ILE A 140 12.72 -7.53 -6.09
N VAL A 141 13.06 -8.74 -6.55
CA VAL A 141 14.46 -9.13 -6.79
C VAL A 141 15.09 -8.17 -7.81
N GLY A 142 16.29 -7.65 -7.49
CA GLY A 142 17.00 -6.70 -8.33
C GLY A 142 16.43 -5.28 -8.35
N THR A 143 15.51 -4.96 -7.43
CA THR A 143 14.95 -3.61 -7.26
C THR A 143 15.51 -2.94 -6.00
N GLN A 144 15.29 -1.64 -5.83
CA GLN A 144 15.72 -0.93 -4.61
C GLN A 144 15.04 -1.46 -3.33
N TRP A 145 13.92 -2.19 -3.47
CA TRP A 145 13.18 -2.74 -2.34
C TRP A 145 13.59 -4.15 -1.93
N GLU A 146 14.51 -4.81 -2.64
CA GLU A 146 14.95 -6.17 -2.31
C GLU A 146 15.46 -6.31 -0.86
N LYS A 147 16.01 -5.22 -0.31
CA LYS A 147 16.51 -5.13 1.06
C LYS A 147 15.41 -5.14 2.14
N TYR A 148 14.14 -4.95 1.77
CA TYR A 148 13.04 -4.90 2.72
C TYR A 148 12.38 -6.28 2.86
N HIS A 149 12.23 -6.73 4.10
CA HIS A 149 11.45 -7.91 4.42
C HIS A 149 9.97 -7.52 4.60
N GLY A 150 9.07 -8.18 3.86
CA GLY A 150 7.63 -7.98 4.00
C GLY A 150 7.14 -6.61 3.47
N LEU A 151 7.59 -6.22 2.28
CA LEU A 151 7.10 -5.00 1.62
C LEU A 151 5.58 -5.04 1.46
N ILE A 152 4.90 -3.98 1.89
CA ILE A 152 3.46 -3.80 1.73
C ILE A 152 3.20 -2.66 0.74
N LEU A 153 2.42 -2.95 -0.30
CA LEU A 153 1.94 -1.98 -1.27
C LEU A 153 0.49 -1.62 -0.98
N ASN A 154 0.21 -0.33 -0.81
CA ASN A 154 -1.16 0.16 -0.76
C ASN A 154 -1.76 0.16 -2.18
N VAL A 155 -2.89 -0.52 -2.34
CA VAL A 155 -3.67 -0.58 -3.58
C VAL A 155 -5.07 -0.02 -3.36
N PRO A 156 -5.73 0.52 -4.42
CA PRO A 156 -7.11 0.99 -4.29
C PRO A 156 -8.05 -0.17 -3.96
N VAL A 157 -9.08 0.11 -3.16
CA VAL A 157 -10.22 -0.80 -3.01
C VAL A 157 -11.12 -0.62 -4.23
N ASN A 158 -10.93 -1.48 -5.24
CA ASN A 158 -11.65 -1.48 -6.52
C ASN A 158 -11.95 -2.93 -6.97
N GLN A 159 -12.61 -3.08 -8.12
CA GLN A 159 -12.95 -4.40 -8.68
C GLN A 159 -11.70 -5.28 -8.93
N GLU A 160 -10.58 -4.69 -9.38
CA GLU A 160 -9.33 -5.44 -9.58
C GLU A 160 -8.81 -6.05 -8.27
N LEU A 161 -8.96 -5.35 -7.13
CA LEU A 161 -8.63 -5.90 -5.82
C LEU A 161 -9.56 -7.04 -5.44
N GLU A 162 -10.86 -6.95 -5.75
CA GLU A 162 -11.81 -8.04 -5.49
C GLU A 162 -11.47 -9.30 -6.29
N GLU A 163 -11.23 -9.15 -7.60
CA GLU A 163 -10.85 -10.24 -8.49
C GLU A 163 -9.59 -10.94 -7.99
N ARG A 164 -8.56 -10.15 -7.62
CA ARG A 164 -7.34 -10.68 -7.02
C ARG A 164 -7.60 -11.35 -5.67
N ALA A 165 -8.43 -10.76 -4.82
CA ALA A 165 -8.76 -11.35 -3.53
C ALA A 165 -9.39 -12.74 -3.70
N ILE A 166 -10.31 -12.87 -4.67
CA ILE A 166 -10.93 -14.14 -5.04
C ILE A 166 -9.87 -15.13 -5.57
N GLU A 167 -8.94 -14.70 -6.42
CA GLU A 167 -7.83 -15.55 -6.88
C GLU A 167 -6.96 -16.03 -5.71
N PHE A 168 -6.57 -15.11 -4.83
CA PHE A 168 -5.76 -15.38 -3.64
C PHE A 168 -6.40 -16.39 -2.70
N THR A 169 -7.73 -16.37 -2.57
CA THR A 169 -8.46 -17.35 -1.75
C THR A 169 -8.30 -18.81 -2.24
N ARG A 170 -7.86 -19.01 -3.48
CA ARG A 170 -7.62 -20.34 -4.09
C ARG A 170 -6.16 -20.78 -4.03
N SER A 171 -5.25 -19.93 -3.53
CA SER A 171 -3.82 -20.24 -3.47
C SER A 171 -3.52 -21.36 -2.45
N GLU A 172 -2.51 -22.17 -2.73
CA GLU A 172 -1.95 -23.10 -1.74
C GLU A 172 -1.17 -22.37 -0.64
N ASN A 173 -0.72 -21.14 -0.91
CA ASN A 173 0.00 -20.32 0.05
C ASN A 173 -0.94 -19.72 1.11
N TYR A 174 -0.66 -20.02 2.39
CA TYR A 174 -1.44 -19.52 3.53
C TYR A 174 -1.54 -17.98 3.56
N LEU A 175 -0.44 -17.26 3.35
CA LEU A 175 -0.40 -15.79 3.44
C LEU A 175 -1.20 -15.14 2.30
N GLU A 176 -1.22 -15.75 1.11
CA GLU A 176 -2.05 -15.27 0.01
C GLU A 176 -3.53 -15.48 0.33
N ARG A 177 -3.93 -16.68 0.78
CA ARG A 177 -5.33 -16.94 1.19
C ARG A 177 -5.79 -15.98 2.28
N GLU A 178 -4.97 -15.79 3.31
CA GLU A 178 -5.26 -14.85 4.41
C GLU A 178 -5.45 -13.42 3.89
N GLN A 179 -4.58 -12.95 3.00
CA GLN A 179 -4.73 -11.63 2.37
C GLN A 179 -5.99 -11.53 1.52
N GLY A 180 -6.31 -12.56 0.74
CA GLY A 180 -7.54 -12.62 -0.05
C GLY A 180 -8.78 -12.47 0.84
N VAL A 181 -8.86 -13.26 1.90
CA VAL A 181 -9.97 -13.17 2.87
C VAL A 181 -10.04 -11.80 3.54
N ARG A 182 -8.90 -11.21 3.93
CA ARG A 182 -8.87 -9.86 4.51
C ARG A 182 -9.29 -8.77 3.52
N ALA A 183 -8.95 -8.91 2.23
CA ALA A 183 -9.34 -7.97 1.19
C ALA A 183 -10.84 -8.06 0.87
N LEU A 184 -11.44 -9.25 0.95
CA LEU A 184 -12.87 -9.44 0.70
C LEU A 184 -13.77 -8.62 1.63
N ARG A 185 -13.28 -8.16 2.79
CA ARG A 185 -14.05 -7.33 3.74
C ARG A 185 -14.65 -6.05 3.16
N TYR A 186 -14.08 -5.56 2.06
CA TYR A 186 -14.54 -4.35 1.38
C TYR A 186 -15.62 -4.62 0.30
N PHE A 187 -15.89 -5.89 -0.04
CA PHE A 187 -16.72 -6.29 -1.16
C PHE A 187 -17.88 -7.19 -0.69
N LYS A 188 -18.86 -6.59 0.00
CA LYS A 188 -20.02 -7.34 0.49
C LYS A 188 -20.93 -7.75 -0.68
N SER A 189 -21.06 -9.05 -0.89
CA SER A 189 -22.00 -9.70 -1.82
C SER A 189 -22.42 -11.06 -1.28
N ASP A 190 -23.53 -11.61 -1.76
CA ASP A 190 -24.01 -12.93 -1.34
C ASP A 190 -22.99 -14.03 -1.67
N GLU A 191 -22.32 -13.91 -2.82
CA GLU A 191 -21.28 -14.84 -3.23
C GLU A 191 -20.05 -14.73 -2.30
N ASN A 192 -19.63 -13.53 -1.91
CA ASN A 192 -18.50 -13.35 -0.99
C ASN A 192 -18.86 -13.78 0.43
N ILE A 193 -20.11 -13.60 0.87
CA ILE A 193 -20.60 -14.17 2.13
C ILE A 193 -20.48 -15.69 2.11
N ALA A 194 -20.90 -16.35 1.02
CA ALA A 194 -20.79 -17.81 0.88
C ALA A 194 -19.32 -18.27 0.92
N ARG A 195 -18.41 -17.57 0.21
CA ARG A 195 -16.96 -17.85 0.28
C ARG A 195 -16.41 -17.74 1.69
N LEU A 196 -16.71 -16.64 2.39
CA LEU A 196 -16.20 -16.40 3.75
C LEU A 196 -16.73 -17.43 4.76
N LYS A 197 -17.98 -17.89 4.61
CA LYS A 197 -18.51 -18.98 5.44
C LYS A 197 -17.70 -20.27 5.27
N ALA A 198 -17.31 -20.62 4.06
CA ALA A 198 -16.45 -21.79 3.82
C ALA A 198 -15.06 -21.64 4.49
N PHE A 199 -14.52 -20.42 4.56
CA PHE A 199 -13.23 -20.15 5.23
C PHE A 199 -13.27 -20.24 6.76
N LEU A 200 -14.44 -20.38 7.39
CA LEU A 200 -14.52 -20.65 8.83
C LEU A 200 -13.92 -22.01 9.21
N GLU A 201 -13.80 -22.92 8.24
CA GLU A 201 -13.25 -24.27 8.41
C GLU A 201 -11.85 -24.45 7.77
N ASP A 202 -11.21 -23.38 7.26
CA ASP A 202 -9.91 -23.47 6.57
C ASP A 202 -8.85 -24.17 7.43
N SER A 203 -8.11 -25.13 6.86
CA SER A 203 -7.13 -25.93 7.62
C SER A 203 -5.75 -25.26 7.74
N GLY A 204 -5.52 -24.15 7.05
CA GLY A 204 -4.26 -23.42 7.07
C GLY A 204 -4.04 -22.68 8.38
N TRP A 205 -2.80 -22.73 8.86
CA TRP A 205 -2.39 -22.07 10.09
C TRP A 205 -0.95 -21.55 9.97
N ALA A 206 -0.61 -20.60 10.84
CA ALA A 206 0.75 -20.12 11.05
C ALA A 206 1.20 -20.41 12.49
N TYR A 207 2.52 -20.54 12.68
CA TYR A 207 3.10 -20.63 14.01
C TYR A 207 2.97 -19.29 14.72
N LEU A 208 2.30 -19.29 15.87
CA LEU A 208 2.37 -18.18 16.81
C LEU A 208 3.54 -18.37 17.78
N GLN A 209 3.75 -19.62 18.21
CA GLN A 209 4.89 -20.03 19.04
C GLN A 209 5.34 -21.44 18.65
N HIS A 210 6.64 -21.59 18.47
CA HIS A 210 7.29 -22.87 18.21
C HIS A 210 7.48 -23.66 19.51
N ALA A 211 7.31 -24.98 19.45
CA ALA A 211 7.40 -25.86 20.63
C ALA A 211 8.79 -25.78 21.30
N GLU A 212 9.85 -25.64 20.49
CA GLU A 212 11.24 -25.47 20.92
C GLU A 212 11.44 -24.24 21.80
N GLN A 213 10.60 -23.22 21.61
CA GLN A 213 10.65 -21.94 22.33
C GLN A 213 9.59 -21.87 23.44
N ASN A 214 8.75 -22.90 23.59
CA ASN A 214 7.57 -22.88 24.43
C ASN A 214 7.35 -24.21 25.18
N ASN A 215 8.40 -24.75 25.80
CA ASN A 215 8.35 -25.94 26.66
C ASN A 215 7.64 -27.16 26.02
N GLY A 216 7.83 -27.37 24.72
CA GLY A 216 7.20 -28.47 23.98
C GLY A 216 5.74 -28.21 23.58
N ILE A 217 5.22 -26.99 23.72
CA ILE A 217 3.87 -26.60 23.32
C ILE A 217 3.93 -25.76 22.05
N GLU A 218 3.42 -26.29 20.95
CA GLU A 218 3.22 -25.56 19.71
C GLU A 218 1.91 -24.76 19.79
N VAL A 219 1.95 -23.47 19.44
CA VAL A 219 0.74 -22.64 19.34
C VAL A 219 0.47 -22.32 17.88
N ARG A 220 -0.62 -22.89 17.36
CA ARG A 220 -1.10 -22.67 16.00
C ARG A 220 -2.12 -21.54 15.99
N PHE A 221 -2.03 -20.68 14.97
CA PHE A 221 -2.97 -19.61 14.72
C PHE A 221 -3.63 -19.77 13.34
N TYR A 222 -4.96 -19.84 13.32
CA TYR A 222 -5.77 -19.98 12.11
C TYR A 222 -6.29 -18.60 11.67
N GLY A 223 -5.37 -17.77 11.16
CA GLY A 223 -5.67 -16.37 10.82
C GLY A 223 -6.73 -16.21 9.71
N ILE A 224 -6.81 -17.17 8.78
CA ILE A 224 -7.86 -17.21 7.74
C ILE A 224 -9.25 -17.31 8.38
N ARG A 225 -9.43 -18.22 9.34
CA ARG A 225 -10.71 -18.39 10.06
C ARG A 225 -11.09 -17.14 10.84
N GLU A 226 -10.11 -16.53 11.51
CA GLU A 226 -10.31 -15.29 12.26
C GLU A 226 -10.73 -14.14 11.34
N ALA A 227 -10.03 -13.94 10.22
CA ALA A 227 -10.32 -12.90 9.25
C ALA A 227 -11.72 -13.08 8.62
N ALA A 228 -12.10 -14.32 8.30
CA ALA A 228 -13.42 -14.63 7.77
C ALA A 228 -14.54 -14.32 8.77
N TYR A 229 -14.41 -14.82 10.01
CA TYR A 229 -15.38 -14.55 11.08
C TYR A 229 -15.54 -13.06 11.37
N ASN A 230 -14.43 -12.33 11.51
CA ASN A 230 -14.46 -10.89 11.76
C ASN A 230 -15.15 -10.11 10.63
N THR A 231 -14.94 -10.53 9.38
CA THR A 231 -15.59 -9.93 8.22
C THR A 231 -17.09 -10.19 8.20
N LEU A 232 -17.51 -11.44 8.40
CA LEU A 232 -18.93 -11.81 8.48
C LEU A 232 -19.65 -11.05 9.60
N LYS A 233 -19.03 -10.96 10.78
CA LYS A 233 -19.53 -10.18 11.91
C LYS A 233 -19.64 -8.70 11.57
N TYR A 234 -18.62 -8.10 10.94
CA TYR A 234 -18.65 -6.70 10.51
C TYR A 234 -19.80 -6.42 9.53
N TRP A 235 -20.14 -7.38 8.69
CA TRP A 235 -21.27 -7.30 7.76
C TRP A 235 -22.64 -7.61 8.37
N GLY A 236 -22.70 -7.95 9.66
CA GLY A 236 -23.92 -8.34 10.37
C GLY A 236 -24.46 -9.72 9.99
N VAL A 237 -23.61 -10.61 9.47
CA VAL A 237 -23.97 -11.98 9.14
C VAL A 237 -23.72 -12.88 10.35
N ASP A 238 -24.75 -13.63 10.77
CA ASP A 238 -24.63 -14.59 11.85
C ASP A 238 -23.73 -15.77 11.45
N ALA A 239 -22.78 -16.10 12.32
CA ALA A 239 -21.82 -17.18 12.15
C ALA A 239 -21.30 -17.61 13.51
N GLN A 240 -21.12 -18.92 13.70
CA GLN A 240 -20.48 -19.44 14.91
C GLN A 240 -19.00 -19.05 14.90
N LYS A 241 -18.48 -18.60 16.05
CA LYS A 241 -17.06 -18.29 16.19
C LYS A 241 -16.22 -19.56 16.01
N PRO A 242 -15.29 -19.61 15.03
CA PRO A 242 -14.44 -20.78 14.81
C PRO A 242 -13.31 -20.84 15.84
N VAL A 243 -12.65 -22.00 15.94
CA VAL A 243 -11.37 -22.12 16.65
C VAL A 243 -10.30 -21.41 15.84
N THR A 244 -9.74 -20.34 16.41
CA THR A 244 -8.69 -19.52 15.77
C THR A 244 -7.30 -19.74 16.36
N ARG A 245 -7.21 -20.43 17.51
CA ARG A 245 -5.96 -20.77 18.18
C ARG A 245 -6.05 -22.17 18.77
N GLU A 246 -4.98 -22.92 18.65
CA GLU A 246 -4.85 -24.26 19.19
C GLU A 246 -3.47 -24.43 19.83
N GLU A 247 -3.42 -25.12 20.97
CA GLU A 247 -2.17 -25.48 21.65
C GLU A 247 -1.97 -26.99 21.53
N VAL A 248 -0.84 -27.39 20.94
CA VAL A 248 -0.51 -28.79 20.68
C VAL A 248 0.75 -29.14 21.46
N ARG A 249 0.63 -30.04 22.43
CA ARG A 249 1.79 -30.55 23.16
C ARG A 249 2.48 -31.62 22.34
N LEU A 250 3.72 -31.36 21.93
CA LEU A 250 4.55 -32.37 21.28
C LEU A 250 5.13 -33.31 22.33
N PRO A 251 5.21 -34.63 22.05
CA PRO A 251 5.95 -35.55 22.91
C PRO A 251 7.41 -35.07 23.01
N ALA A 252 8.01 -35.18 24.18
CA ALA A 252 9.43 -34.88 24.35
C ALA A 252 10.21 -35.76 23.36
N GLY A 253 10.90 -35.14 22.40
CA GLY A 253 11.77 -35.88 21.49
C GLY A 253 12.80 -36.62 22.33
N ASP A 254 12.96 -37.93 22.07
CA ASP A 254 14.04 -38.71 22.66
C ASP A 254 15.35 -37.94 22.46
N ASP A 255 16.05 -37.65 23.55
CA ASP A 255 17.35 -36.97 23.53
C ASP A 255 18.24 -37.61 22.45
N PRO A 256 18.94 -36.83 21.60
CA PRO A 256 19.91 -37.40 20.69
C PRO A 256 20.93 -38.16 21.53
N VAL A 257 20.95 -39.49 21.36
CA VAL A 257 21.97 -40.37 21.93
C VAL A 257 23.33 -39.80 21.54
N LYS A 258 24.07 -39.33 22.55
CA LYS A 258 25.42 -38.78 22.42
C LYS A 258 26.40 -39.79 21.86
#